data_AF-A0A947A6V9-F1
#
_entry.id   AF-A0A947A6V9-F1
#
_cell.length_a   1.000
_cell.length_b   1.000
_cell.length_c   1.000
_cell.angle_alpha   90.00
_cell.angle_beta   90.00
_cell.angle_gamma   90.00
#
_symmetry.space_group_name_H-M   'P 1'
#
loop_
_entity.id
_entity.type
_entity.pdbx_description
1 polymer ?
#
loop_
_entity_poly.entity_id
_entity_poly.type
_entity_poly.pdbx_seq_one_letter_code
_entity_poly.pdbx_strand_id
1 'polypeptide(L)'
;GLDTAATQLLKSEKEKEPGHYLAFCAGATTTWKAALEGLPIKSLYAISPFYLDGSIQKPDIPVHILHGENHELLFDEKRFSEAGLTLETVPKFGHELYTDEKIIRKVCLNLLESQFNIRYKEVG
;
A
#
# COMPACT_ATOMS: atom_id res chain seq x y z
N GLY A 1 -8.22 14.17 -10.55
CA GLY A 1 -8.52 13.75 -9.17
C GLY A 1 -7.25 13.24 -8.50
N LEU A 2 -6.92 11.96 -8.71
CA LEU A 2 -5.72 11.33 -8.14
C LEU A 2 -4.41 12.06 -8.45
N ASP A 3 -4.23 12.54 -9.69
CA ASP A 3 -3.00 13.27 -10.08
C ASP A 3 -2.88 14.61 -9.34
N THR A 4 -4.00 15.33 -9.20
CA THR A 4 -4.06 16.56 -8.41
C THR A 4 -3.70 16.30 -6.95
N ALA A 5 -4.22 15.22 -6.35
CA ALA A 5 -3.90 14.83 -4.99
C ALA A 5 -2.42 14.44 -4.84
N ALA A 6 -1.84 13.74 -5.83
CA ALA A 6 -0.42 13.38 -5.84
C ALA A 6 0.46 14.63 -5.92
N THR A 7 0.12 15.57 -6.81
CA THR A 7 0.81 16.86 -6.92
C THR A 7 0.72 17.67 -5.61
N GLN A 8 -0.43 17.66 -4.95
CA GLN A 8 -0.59 18.36 -3.66
C GLN A 8 0.22 17.71 -2.56
N LEU A 9 0.25 16.38 -2.51
CA LEU A 9 1.09 15.62 -1.56
C LEU A 9 2.57 15.93 -1.79
N LEU A 10 3.03 15.91 -3.04
CA LEU A 10 4.40 16.23 -3.43
C LEU A 10 4.81 17.67 -3.06
N LYS A 11 3.88 18.62 -3.14
CA LYS A 11 4.10 20.03 -2.78
C LYS A 11 3.88 20.33 -1.29
N SER A 12 3.53 19.33 -0.49
CA SER A 12 3.28 19.52 0.93
C SER A 12 4.57 19.88 1.65
N GLU A 13 4.56 21.01 2.36
CA GLU A 13 5.67 21.43 3.21
C GLU A 13 5.99 20.44 4.35
N LYS A 14 5.04 19.54 4.66
CA LYS A 14 5.19 18.53 5.72
C LYS A 14 5.91 17.26 5.26
N GLU A 15 5.95 17.00 3.95
CA GLU A 15 6.44 15.73 3.37
C GLU A 15 7.85 15.89 2.77
N LYS A 16 8.70 16.70 3.42
CA LYS A 16 10.08 16.97 2.96
C LYS A 16 11.08 15.94 3.46
N GLU A 17 10.80 15.28 4.57
CA GLU A 17 11.67 14.28 5.16
C GLU A 17 11.26 12.87 4.73
N PRO A 18 12.22 11.98 4.38
CA PRO A 18 11.90 10.61 4.00
C PRO A 18 11.12 9.84 5.06
N GLY A 19 9.89 9.42 4.72
CA GLY A 19 8.94 8.78 5.65
C GLY A 19 8.38 7.43 5.18
N HIS A 20 7.79 6.67 6.10
CA HIS A 20 7.03 5.45 5.78
C HIS A 20 5.55 5.79 5.64
N TYR A 21 4.89 5.31 4.58
CA TYR A 21 3.50 5.64 4.29
C TYR A 21 2.61 4.41 4.47
N LEU A 22 1.53 4.60 5.23
CA LEU A 22 0.38 3.71 5.26
C LEU A 22 -0.76 4.43 4.53
N ALA A 23 -1.25 3.84 3.45
CA ALA A 23 -2.22 4.50 2.59
C ALA A 23 -3.34 3.52 2.18
N PHE A 24 -4.55 4.05 2.06
CA PHE A 24 -5.76 3.27 1.82
C PHE A 24 -6.44 3.71 0.53
N CYS A 25 -7.02 2.78 -0.23
CA CYS A 25 -7.90 3.08 -1.36
C CYS A 25 -7.25 4.09 -2.33
N ALA A 26 -7.94 5.18 -2.66
CA ALA A 26 -7.44 6.27 -3.49
C ALA A 26 -6.13 6.86 -2.97
N GLY A 27 -5.97 6.95 -1.64
CA GLY A 27 -4.75 7.42 -1.01
C GLY A 27 -3.54 6.56 -1.36
N ALA A 28 -3.71 5.23 -1.42
CA ALA A 28 -2.64 4.33 -1.82
C ALA A 28 -2.19 4.58 -3.27
N THR A 29 -3.13 4.76 -4.19
CA THR A 29 -2.83 5.10 -5.59
C THR A 29 -2.22 6.50 -5.72
N THR A 30 -2.69 7.47 -4.94
CA THR A 30 -2.13 8.82 -4.89
C THR A 30 -0.68 8.81 -4.38
N THR A 31 -0.39 8.11 -3.29
CA THR A 31 0.96 7.99 -2.74
C THR A 31 1.89 7.25 -3.71
N TRP A 32 1.41 6.21 -4.39
CA TRP A 32 2.16 5.54 -5.45
C TRP A 32 2.58 6.51 -6.56
N LYS A 33 1.65 7.32 -7.08
CA LYS A 33 1.94 8.31 -8.11
C LYS A 33 2.92 9.38 -7.61
N ALA A 34 2.71 9.90 -6.41
CA ALA A 34 3.63 10.86 -5.81
C ALA A 34 5.05 10.28 -5.63
N ALA A 35 5.16 8.99 -5.29
CA ALA A 35 6.44 8.29 -5.19
C ALA A 35 7.17 8.23 -6.55
N LEU A 36 6.43 7.95 -7.64
CA LEU A 36 6.98 8.00 -9.01
C LEU A 36 7.46 9.40 -9.40
N GLU A 37 6.84 10.44 -8.84
CA GLU A 37 7.21 11.84 -9.07
C GLU A 37 8.27 12.38 -8.09
N GLY A 38 8.85 11.51 -7.25
CA GLY A 38 9.99 11.86 -6.39
C GLY A 38 9.62 12.29 -4.98
N LEU A 39 8.41 11.97 -4.47
CA LEU A 39 8.10 12.11 -3.06
C LEU A 39 9.13 11.31 -2.23
N PRO A 40 9.74 11.89 -1.17
CA PRO A 40 10.74 11.18 -0.38
C PRO A 40 10.07 10.11 0.48
N ILE A 41 9.96 8.89 -0.04
CA ILE A 41 9.35 7.76 0.65
C ILE A 41 10.41 6.70 0.98
N LYS A 42 10.39 6.20 2.21
CA LYS A 42 11.19 5.05 2.66
C LYS A 42 10.52 3.71 2.34
N SER A 43 9.20 3.61 2.54
CA SER A 43 8.40 2.45 2.13
C SER A 43 6.91 2.82 2.03
N LEU A 44 6.16 2.02 1.27
CA LEU A 44 4.71 2.17 1.11
C LEU A 44 3.99 0.87 1.51
N TYR A 45 3.09 0.95 2.49
CA TYR A 45 2.09 -0.07 2.77
C TYR A 45 0.76 0.39 2.17
N ALA A 46 0.43 -0.14 0.99
CA ALA A 46 -0.75 0.18 0.21
C ALA A 46 -1.88 -0.80 0.53
N ILE A 47 -2.99 -0.31 1.08
CA ILE A 47 -4.16 -1.13 1.41
C ILE A 47 -5.27 -0.84 0.41
N SER A 48 -5.69 -1.88 -0.31
CA SER A 48 -6.77 -1.86 -1.29
C SER A 48 -6.63 -0.75 -2.34
N PRO A 49 -5.44 -0.55 -2.96
CA PRO A 49 -5.32 0.44 -4.01
C PRO A 49 -6.23 0.09 -5.19
N PHE A 50 -6.63 1.09 -5.97
CA PHE A 50 -7.38 0.87 -7.21
C PHE A 50 -6.67 1.54 -8.39
N TYR A 51 -6.89 1.04 -9.61
CA TYR A 51 -6.24 1.52 -10.85
C TYR A 51 -4.70 1.49 -10.81
N LEU A 52 -4.10 0.58 -10.05
CA LEU A 52 -2.68 0.25 -10.22
C LEU A 52 -2.56 -0.74 -11.37
N ASP A 53 -2.22 -0.23 -12.55
CA ASP A 53 -1.79 -1.08 -13.66
C ASP A 53 -0.35 -1.52 -13.41
N GLY A 54 -0.14 -2.83 -13.21
CA GLY A 54 1.18 -3.42 -13.00
C GLY A 54 2.14 -3.25 -14.19
N SER A 55 1.69 -2.67 -15.31
CA SER A 55 2.48 -2.54 -16.54
C SER A 55 3.28 -1.24 -16.71
N ILE A 56 3.04 -0.16 -15.94
CA ILE A 56 3.49 1.18 -16.39
C ILE A 56 4.69 1.74 -15.63
N GLN A 57 4.81 1.60 -14.31
CA GLN A 57 5.97 2.07 -13.55
C GLN A 57 5.78 1.76 -12.06
N LYS A 58 6.83 1.27 -11.40
CA LYS A 58 6.86 1.12 -9.95
C LYS A 58 7.84 2.12 -9.32
N PRO A 59 7.53 2.66 -8.13
CA PRO A 59 8.50 3.45 -7.41
C PRO A 59 9.67 2.57 -6.96
N ASP A 60 10.87 3.14 -6.90
CA ASP A 60 12.07 2.43 -6.46
C ASP A 60 12.18 2.44 -4.93
N ILE A 61 11.14 1.90 -4.29
CA ILE A 61 10.99 1.79 -2.84
C ILE A 61 10.40 0.42 -2.49
N PRO A 62 10.59 -0.08 -1.27
CA PRO A 62 9.83 -1.20 -0.76
C PRO A 62 8.32 -0.89 -0.76
N VAL A 63 7.53 -1.75 -1.41
CA VAL A 63 6.07 -1.65 -1.43
C VAL A 63 5.44 -2.97 -1.00
N HIS A 64 4.54 -2.89 -0.02
CA HIS A 64 3.64 -3.97 0.39
C HIS A 64 2.22 -3.60 -0.01
N ILE A 65 1.56 -4.46 -0.78
CA ILE A 65 0.18 -4.28 -1.22
C ILE A 65 -0.68 -5.32 -0.51
N LEU A 66 -1.71 -4.87 0.21
CA LEU A 66 -2.71 -5.72 0.82
C LEU A 66 -4.06 -5.49 0.12
N HIS A 67 -4.65 -6.54 -0.44
CA HIS A 67 -5.96 -6.46 -1.10
C HIS A 67 -6.84 -7.67 -0.80
N GLY A 68 -8.13 -7.55 -1.08
CA GLY A 68 -9.10 -8.64 -0.97
C GLY A 68 -9.09 -9.50 -2.24
N GLU A 69 -9.35 -10.79 -2.07
CA GLU A 69 -9.52 -11.75 -3.18
C GLU A 69 -10.68 -11.38 -4.12
N ASN A 70 -11.81 -10.91 -3.56
CA ASN A 70 -13.02 -10.56 -4.30
C ASN A 70 -13.01 -9.10 -4.77
N HIS A 71 -11.84 -8.48 -4.82
CA HIS A 71 -11.67 -7.13 -5.29
C HIS A 71 -11.85 -7.08 -6.82
N GLU A 72 -12.84 -6.32 -7.31
CA GLU A 72 -13.24 -6.31 -8.72
C GLU A 72 -12.13 -5.92 -9.69
N LEU A 73 -11.12 -5.17 -9.21
CA LEU A 73 -9.89 -4.93 -9.95
C LEU A 73 -8.92 -6.09 -9.70
N LEU A 74 -8.75 -6.92 -10.73
CA LEU A 74 -7.82 -8.04 -10.73
C LEU A 74 -6.38 -7.53 -10.68
N PHE A 75 -5.70 -7.80 -9.56
CA PHE A 75 -4.25 -7.77 -9.51
C PHE A 75 -3.73 -9.03 -10.19
N ASP A 76 -2.98 -8.88 -11.28
CA ASP A 76 -2.27 -10.00 -11.88
C ASP A 76 -1.08 -10.34 -10.96
N GLU A 77 -1.32 -11.25 -10.00
CA GLU A 77 -0.34 -11.62 -8.97
C GLU A 77 1.04 -11.94 -9.54
N LYS A 78 1.06 -12.60 -10.71
CA LYS A 78 2.29 -12.96 -11.41
C LYS A 78 3.07 -11.72 -11.83
N ARG A 79 2.40 -10.72 -12.42
CA ARG A 79 3.05 -9.47 -12.83
C ARG A 79 3.56 -8.65 -11.66
N PHE A 80 2.78 -8.56 -10.58
CA PHE A 80 3.20 -7.83 -9.39
C PHE A 80 4.40 -8.51 -8.72
N SER A 81 4.42 -9.84 -8.69
CA SER A 81 5.57 -10.61 -8.20
C SER A 81 6.82 -10.43 -9.08
N GLU A 82 6.68 -10.49 -10.41
CA GLU A 82 7.77 -10.23 -11.37
C GLU A 82 8.33 -8.81 -11.24
N ALA A 83 7.50 -7.83 -10.83
CA ALA A 83 7.90 -6.47 -10.54
C ALA A 83 8.60 -6.30 -9.16
N GLY A 84 8.76 -7.38 -8.39
CA GLY A 84 9.38 -7.37 -7.07
C GLY A 84 8.52 -6.72 -5.97
N LEU A 85 7.20 -6.68 -6.17
CA LEU A 85 6.25 -6.14 -5.21
C LEU A 85 5.78 -7.26 -4.27
N THR A 86 5.64 -6.94 -2.97
CA THR A 86 5.03 -7.89 -2.03
C THR A 86 3.52 -7.74 -2.12
N LEU A 87 2.85 -8.75 -2.64
CA LEU A 87 1.39 -8.79 -2.75
C LEU A 87 0.82 -9.75 -1.72
N GLU A 88 -0.10 -9.26 -0.90
CA GLU A 88 -0.83 -10.03 0.09
C GLU A 88 -2.33 -9.99 -0.22
N THR A 89 -2.89 -11.17 -0.48
CA THR A 89 -4.30 -11.34 -0.82
C THR A 89 -5.06 -11.93 0.36
N VAL A 90 -6.13 -11.27 0.78
CA VAL A 90 -6.98 -11.71 1.89
C VAL A 90 -8.22 -12.43 1.32
N PRO A 91 -8.41 -13.73 1.62
CA PRO A 91 -9.49 -14.52 1.05
C PRO A 91 -10.87 -14.03 1.52
N LYS A 92 -11.88 -14.11 0.64
CA LYS A 92 -13.28 -13.72 0.90
C LYS A 92 -13.55 -12.22 1.14
N PHE A 93 -12.53 -11.38 1.10
CA PHE A 93 -12.67 -9.95 1.27
C PHE A 93 -12.74 -9.21 -0.07
N GLY A 94 -13.52 -8.13 -0.12
CA GLY A 94 -13.62 -7.22 -1.27
C GLY A 94 -12.75 -5.97 -1.13
N HIS A 95 -13.08 -4.90 -1.88
CA HIS A 95 -12.33 -3.64 -1.88
C HIS A 95 -12.23 -2.96 -0.50
N GLU A 96 -13.29 -3.05 0.29
CA GLU A 96 -13.38 -2.35 1.57
C GLU A 96 -12.84 -3.17 2.76
N LEU A 97 -11.91 -4.10 2.53
CA LEU A 97 -11.41 -4.99 3.59
C LEU A 97 -10.82 -4.25 4.79
N TYR A 98 -10.32 -3.04 4.58
CA TYR A 98 -9.81 -2.16 5.63
C TYR A 98 -10.89 -1.65 6.60
N THR A 99 -12.17 -1.91 6.33
CA THR A 99 -13.27 -1.60 7.26
C THR A 99 -13.47 -2.69 8.30
N ASP A 100 -12.95 -3.90 8.07
CA ASP A 100 -12.99 -5.00 9.03
C ASP A 100 -11.89 -4.83 10.08
N GLU A 101 -12.30 -4.82 11.34
CA GLU A 101 -11.40 -4.62 12.48
C GLU A 101 -10.25 -5.65 12.51
N LYS A 102 -10.50 -6.89 12.09
CA LYS A 102 -9.48 -7.95 12.06
C LYS A 102 -8.36 -7.61 11.09
N ILE A 103 -8.71 -7.00 9.96
CA ILE A 103 -7.74 -6.57 8.95
C ILE A 103 -6.90 -5.42 9.48
N ILE A 104 -7.52 -4.39 10.04
CA ILE A 104 -6.77 -3.25 10.59
C ILE A 104 -5.90 -3.68 11.78
N ARG A 105 -6.40 -4.54 12.65
CA ARG A 105 -5.61 -5.12 13.75
C ARG A 105 -4.38 -5.85 13.23
N LYS A 106 -4.54 -6.68 12.20
CA LYS A 106 -3.42 -7.38 11.55
C LYS A 106 -2.42 -6.39 10.95
N VAL A 107 -2.88 -5.36 10.24
CA VAL A 107 -2.01 -4.31 9.67
C VAL A 107 -1.21 -3.61 10.77
N CYS A 108 -1.86 -3.20 11.86
CA CYS A 108 -1.19 -2.56 12.99
C CYS A 108 -0.14 -3.49 13.62
N LEU A 109 -0.45 -4.77 13.82
CA LEU A 109 0.51 -5.74 14.34
C LEU A 109 1.70 -5.89 13.38
N ASN A 110 1.46 -6.12 12.09
CA ASN A 110 2.53 -6.23 11.09
C ASN A 110 3.47 -5.00 11.10
N LEU A 111 2.91 -3.79 11.19
CA LEU A 111 3.69 -2.57 11.27
C LEU A 111 4.54 -2.52 12.54
N LEU A 112 3.98 -2.86 13.70
CA LEU A 112 4.71 -2.91 14.96
C LEU A 112 5.84 -3.95 14.90
N GLU A 113 5.57 -5.16 14.41
CA GLU A 113 6.57 -6.22 14.27
C GLU A 113 7.74 -5.79 13.39
N SER A 114 7.45 -5.11 12.27
CA SER A 114 8.47 -4.61 11.35
C SER A 114 9.41 -3.57 11.98
N GLN A 115 8.92 -2.81 12.96
CA GLN A 115 9.69 -1.77 13.66
C GLN A 115 10.50 -2.34 14.83
N PHE A 116 9.95 -3.32 15.54
CA PHE A 116 10.55 -3.83 16.77
C PHE A 116 11.36 -5.13 16.58
N ASN A 117 11.31 -5.77 15.41
CA ASN A 117 11.88 -7.10 15.17
C ASN A 117 11.37 -8.15 16.19
N ILE A 118 10.12 -8.00 16.61
CA ILE A 118 9.41 -8.87 17.55
C ILE A 118 8.32 -9.59 16.76
N ARG A 119 8.10 -10.89 17.00
CA ARG A 119 6.92 -11.60 16.47
C ARG A 119 5.87 -11.71 17.58
N TYR A 120 4.71 -11.09 17.40
CA TYR A 120 3.56 -11.34 18.26
C TYR A 120 2.91 -12.67 17.85
N LYS A 121 2.45 -13.45 18.82
CA LYS A 121 1.72 -14.69 18.53
C LYS A 121 0.31 -14.35 18.07
N GLU A 122 -0.18 -15.03 17.04
CA GLU A 122 -1.58 -14.94 16.63
C GLU A 122 -2.49 -15.29 17.83
N VAL A 123 -3.42 -14.40 18.13
CA VAL A 123 -4.49 -14.67 19.10
C VAL A 123 -5.61 -15.32 18.29
N GLY A 124 -5.80 -16.63 18.51
CA GLY A 124 -6.83 -17.43 17.83
C GLY A 124 -8.26 -17.00 18.13
#